data_AF-A0A6P9DKX2-F1
#
_entry.id   AF-A0A6P9DKX2-F1
#
_cell.length_a   1.000
_cell.length_b   1.000
_cell.length_c   1.000
_cell.angle_alpha   90.00
_cell.angle_beta   90.00
_cell.angle_gamma   90.00
#
_symmetry.space_group_name_H-M   'P 1'
#
loop_
_entity.id
_entity.type
_entity.pdbx_description
1 polymer ?
#
loop_
_entity_poly.entity_id
_entity_poly.type
_entity_poly.pdbx_seq_one_letter_code
_entity_poly.pdbx_strand_id
1 'polypeptide(L)'
;MATVEARVCETAGCSSEAKLQCPTCIKLGIQGSYFCSQECFKGSWATHKLLHKKAKDEKAKREVSAWTIDGDINTDPWAGYRYTGKLRPHYPLMPMRPVPSYIQRPDYADHPLGMSESEQTLKGTSQIKILSSEDIEGMRVVCRLAREVLDVAAMMVKPGVTTEEIDHAVHLACIARNCYPSPLNYYNFPKSCCTSVNEVICHGIPDRRRLQEGDIVNVDITVYRNGYHGDLNETFYVGEVDEGAKRLVQTTYECLMQAIDAVKPGVRYRELGNIIQKHAQANGFSVVRSYCGHGIHKLFHTAPNVPHYAKNKAVGVMKPGHAFTIEPMICEGGWQDETWPDGWTAVTRDGKRSAQFEHTLLVTDTGCDILTRRLDSIRPHFMTQC
;
A
#
# COMPACT_ATOMS: atom_id res chain seq x y z
N MET A 1 58.29 -17.10 -7.64
CA MET A 1 57.97 -15.69 -7.94
C MET A 1 56.76 -15.70 -8.84
N ALA A 2 55.60 -15.22 -8.37
CA ALA A 2 54.42 -15.11 -9.21
C ALA A 2 54.68 -14.01 -10.26
N THR A 3 54.59 -14.35 -11.53
CA THR A 3 54.64 -13.40 -12.64
C THR A 3 53.45 -12.47 -12.52
N VAL A 4 53.70 -11.19 -12.23
CA VAL A 4 52.66 -10.15 -12.28
C VAL A 4 52.29 -9.96 -13.74
N GLU A 5 51.09 -10.37 -14.15
CA GLU A 5 50.59 -10.13 -15.51
C GLU A 5 50.62 -8.63 -15.81
N ALA A 6 51.37 -8.25 -16.85
CA ALA A 6 51.43 -6.87 -17.32
C ALA A 6 50.06 -6.44 -17.84
N ARG A 7 49.49 -5.40 -17.24
CA ARG A 7 48.16 -4.87 -17.60
C ARG A 7 48.33 -3.86 -18.73
N VAL A 8 47.54 -3.98 -19.78
CA VAL A 8 47.61 -3.09 -20.96
C VAL A 8 46.52 -2.03 -20.87
N CYS A 9 46.78 -0.84 -21.41
CA CYS A 9 45.82 0.25 -21.48
C CYS A 9 44.60 -0.11 -22.34
N GLU A 10 43.40 0.16 -21.85
CA GLU A 10 42.14 -0.15 -22.55
C GLU A 10 41.67 0.95 -23.51
N THR A 11 42.36 2.09 -23.55
CA THR A 11 42.09 3.14 -24.54
C THR A 11 42.38 2.63 -25.95
N ALA A 12 41.38 2.72 -26.84
CA ALA A 12 41.51 2.27 -28.22
C ALA A 12 42.74 2.89 -28.91
N GLY A 13 43.60 2.05 -29.48
CA GLY A 13 44.85 2.46 -30.13
C GLY A 13 46.04 2.67 -29.19
N CYS A 14 45.90 2.43 -27.88
CA CYS A 14 47.00 2.47 -26.92
C CYS A 14 47.40 1.05 -26.49
N SER A 15 48.68 0.71 -26.63
CA SER A 15 49.26 -0.59 -26.21
C SER A 15 50.27 -0.43 -25.08
N SER A 16 50.30 0.74 -24.44
CA SER A 16 51.18 1.02 -23.30
C SER A 16 50.77 0.24 -22.06
N GLU A 17 51.75 -0.05 -21.21
CA GLU A 17 51.53 -0.63 -19.89
C GLU A 17 50.68 0.31 -19.01
N ALA A 18 49.65 -0.26 -18.39
CA ALA A 18 48.71 0.47 -17.58
C ALA A 18 49.14 0.56 -16.10
N LYS A 19 49.01 1.76 -15.54
CA LYS A 19 49.42 2.07 -14.16
C LYS A 19 48.28 2.60 -13.30
N LEU A 20 47.13 2.88 -13.92
CA LEU A 20 45.95 3.45 -13.28
C LEU A 20 44.76 2.52 -13.47
N GLN A 21 43.83 2.53 -12.50
CA GLN A 21 42.56 1.82 -12.59
C GLN A 21 41.40 2.75 -12.21
N CYS A 22 40.27 2.59 -12.87
CA CYS A 22 39.07 3.38 -12.56
C CYS A 22 38.53 3.07 -11.14
N PRO A 23 38.41 4.06 -10.24
CA PRO A 23 37.94 3.84 -8.87
C PRO A 23 36.46 3.43 -8.81
N THR A 24 35.65 3.84 -9.79
CA THR A 24 34.25 3.42 -9.88
C THR A 24 34.13 1.96 -10.29
N CYS A 25 34.97 1.46 -11.20
CA CYS A 25 35.02 0.04 -11.56
C CYS A 25 35.41 -0.82 -10.36
N ILE A 26 36.39 -0.39 -9.56
CA ILE A 26 36.76 -1.07 -8.32
C ILE A 26 35.56 -1.16 -7.37
N LYS A 27 34.84 -0.05 -7.16
CA LYS A 27 33.64 -0.03 -6.31
C LYS A 27 32.50 -0.90 -6.84
N LEU A 28 32.37 -1.02 -8.15
CA LEU A 28 31.33 -1.82 -8.82
C LEU A 28 31.75 -3.28 -9.06
N GLY A 29 32.97 -3.67 -8.67
CA GLY A 29 33.49 -5.02 -8.92
C GLY A 29 33.70 -5.36 -10.39
N ILE A 30 33.80 -4.35 -11.27
CA ILE A 30 34.06 -4.55 -12.70
C ILE A 30 35.54 -4.93 -12.87
N GLN A 31 35.80 -6.12 -13.40
CA GLN A 31 37.16 -6.56 -13.70
C GLN A 31 37.71 -5.82 -14.93
N GLY A 32 38.98 -5.43 -14.88
CA GLY A 32 39.62 -4.60 -15.91
C GLY A 32 39.63 -3.11 -15.57
N SER A 33 39.53 -2.27 -16.61
CA SER A 33 39.54 -0.81 -16.58
C SER A 33 40.89 -0.18 -16.26
N TYR A 34 41.92 -0.64 -16.97
CA TYR A 34 43.30 -0.18 -16.79
C TYR A 34 43.70 0.89 -17.81
N PHE A 35 44.41 1.92 -17.34
CA PHE A 35 44.86 3.05 -18.15
C PHE A 35 46.32 3.38 -17.88
N CYS A 36 47.08 3.74 -18.93
CA CYS A 36 48.47 4.15 -18.77
C CYS A 36 48.62 5.60 -18.27
N SER A 37 47.62 6.47 -18.53
CA SER A 37 47.63 7.87 -18.13
C SER A 37 46.21 8.43 -17.93
N GLN A 38 46.14 9.61 -17.30
CA GLN A 38 44.88 10.37 -17.13
C GLN A 38 44.27 10.83 -18.46
N GLU A 39 45.10 11.09 -19.48
CA GLU A 39 44.66 11.48 -20.82
C GLU A 39 43.99 10.31 -21.53
N CYS A 40 44.58 9.12 -21.46
CA CYS A 40 43.99 7.89 -21.98
C CYS A 40 42.65 7.57 -21.30
N PHE A 41 42.56 7.76 -19.98
CA PHE A 41 41.31 7.63 -19.24
C PHE A 41 40.24 8.61 -19.74
N LYS A 42 40.56 9.91 -19.82
CA LYS A 42 39.63 10.95 -20.31
C LYS A 42 39.17 10.70 -21.75
N GLY A 43 40.09 10.30 -22.64
CA GLY A 43 39.77 9.99 -24.04
C GLY A 43 38.84 8.78 -24.18
N SER A 44 38.88 7.83 -23.25
CA SER A 44 38.00 6.66 -23.23
C SER A 44 36.67 6.89 -22.48
N TRP A 45 36.48 8.03 -21.81
CA TRP A 45 35.39 8.20 -20.84
C TRP A 45 33.99 8.04 -21.43
N ALA A 46 33.78 8.50 -22.67
CA ALA A 46 32.47 8.46 -23.33
C ALA A 46 31.91 7.04 -23.46
N THR A 47 32.77 6.06 -23.76
CA THR A 47 32.43 4.65 -23.86
C THR A 47 32.55 3.95 -22.50
N HIS A 48 33.59 4.28 -21.74
CA HIS A 48 33.87 3.65 -20.44
C HIS A 48 32.73 3.86 -19.42
N LYS A 49 32.10 5.04 -19.37
CA LYS A 49 30.97 5.31 -18.45
C LYS A 49 29.73 4.44 -18.71
N LEU A 50 29.59 3.87 -19.91
CA LEU A 50 28.48 2.96 -20.25
C LEU A 50 28.62 1.62 -19.51
N LEU A 51 29.85 1.19 -19.24
CA LEU A 51 30.12 0.00 -18.42
C LEU A 51 29.62 0.20 -16.99
N HIS A 52 29.80 1.39 -16.42
CA HIS A 52 29.25 1.72 -15.10
C HIS A 52 27.73 1.67 -15.09
N LYS A 53 27.08 2.21 -16.14
CA LYS A 53 25.62 2.18 -16.27
C LYS A 53 25.13 0.73 -16.34
N LYS A 54 25.71 -0.08 -17.22
CA LYS A 54 25.36 -1.49 -17.37
C LYS A 54 25.56 -2.29 -16.08
N ALA A 55 26.67 -2.07 -15.36
CA ALA A 55 26.94 -2.76 -14.10
C ALA A 55 25.96 -2.35 -12.99
N LYS A 56 25.55 -1.08 -12.94
CA LYS A 56 24.49 -0.62 -12.02
C LYS A 56 23.13 -1.23 -12.37
N ASP A 57 22.79 -1.29 -13.66
CA ASP A 57 21.55 -1.90 -14.14
C ASP A 57 21.52 -3.41 -13.88
N GLU A 58 22.64 -4.12 -14.08
CA GLU A 58 22.75 -5.54 -13.74
C GLU A 58 22.75 -5.80 -12.24
N LYS A 59 23.36 -4.92 -11.43
CA LYS A 59 23.27 -5.00 -9.97
C LYS A 59 21.82 -4.80 -9.51
N ALA A 60 21.11 -3.83 -10.06
CA ALA A 60 19.68 -3.63 -9.79
C ALA A 60 18.86 -4.86 -10.22
N LYS A 61 19.14 -5.46 -11.38
CA LYS A 61 18.49 -6.70 -11.83
C LYS A 61 18.78 -7.91 -10.93
N ARG A 62 20.03 -8.07 -10.46
CA ARG A 62 20.42 -9.15 -9.54
C ARG A 62 19.84 -8.95 -8.15
N GLU A 63 19.77 -7.72 -7.68
CA GLU A 63 19.05 -7.38 -6.44
C GLU A 63 17.58 -7.79 -6.61
N VAL A 64 16.92 -7.43 -7.71
CA VAL A 64 15.55 -7.86 -8.02
C VAL A 64 15.41 -9.40 -8.12
N SER A 65 16.33 -10.10 -8.77
CA SER A 65 16.26 -11.57 -8.93
C SER A 65 16.64 -12.36 -7.67
N ALA A 66 17.40 -11.78 -6.75
CA ALA A 66 17.69 -12.39 -5.45
C ALA A 66 16.45 -12.44 -4.54
N TRP A 67 15.41 -11.66 -4.86
CA TRP A 67 14.09 -11.70 -4.21
C TRP A 67 13.07 -12.57 -4.95
N THR A 68 13.48 -13.38 -5.92
CA THR A 68 12.60 -14.36 -6.55
C THR A 68 13.10 -15.76 -6.20
N ILE A 69 12.34 -16.48 -5.37
CA ILE A 69 12.54 -17.92 -5.20
C ILE A 69 12.39 -18.57 -6.57
N ASP A 70 13.47 -19.19 -7.05
CA ASP A 70 13.51 -19.99 -8.27
C ASP A 70 12.60 -21.21 -8.08
N GLY A 71 11.57 -21.33 -8.93
CA GLY A 71 10.57 -22.41 -8.88
C GLY A 71 9.15 -21.93 -8.53
N ASP A 72 8.18 -22.40 -9.32
CA ASP A 72 6.75 -22.16 -9.13
C ASP A 72 6.15 -23.13 -8.10
N ILE A 73 6.73 -23.15 -6.90
CA ILE A 73 6.21 -23.94 -5.79
C ILE A 73 5.14 -23.08 -5.11
N ASN A 74 3.88 -23.22 -5.53
CA ASN A 74 2.75 -22.74 -4.75
C ASN A 74 2.33 -23.82 -3.75
N THR A 75 2.61 -23.59 -2.46
CA THR A 75 2.07 -24.45 -1.40
C THR A 75 0.90 -23.74 -0.74
N ASP A 76 -0.31 -24.26 -0.86
CA ASP A 76 -1.38 -23.87 0.06
C ASP A 76 -1.02 -24.40 1.47
N PRO A 77 -0.70 -23.54 2.46
CA PRO A 77 -0.29 -24.00 3.78
C PRO A 77 -1.46 -24.56 4.60
N TRP A 78 -2.71 -24.41 4.13
CA TRP A 78 -3.92 -24.80 4.86
C TRP A 78 -4.84 -25.70 4.05
N ALA A 79 -4.31 -26.81 3.52
CA ALA A 79 -5.07 -27.78 2.74
C ALA A 79 -6.37 -28.32 3.42
N GLY A 80 -6.51 -28.19 4.75
CA GLY A 80 -7.72 -28.58 5.50
C GLY A 80 -8.76 -27.46 5.70
N TYR A 81 -8.43 -26.21 5.36
CA TYR A 81 -9.36 -25.09 5.45
C TYR A 81 -10.28 -25.04 4.22
N ARG A 82 -11.57 -24.80 4.44
CA ARG A 82 -12.57 -24.73 3.38
C ARG A 82 -12.75 -23.28 2.92
N TYR A 83 -12.02 -22.90 1.88
CA TYR A 83 -12.16 -21.61 1.22
C TYR A 83 -13.60 -21.36 0.73
N THR A 84 -14.05 -20.11 0.85
CA THR A 84 -15.41 -19.67 0.51
C THR A 84 -15.60 -19.46 -0.99
N GLY A 85 -14.55 -19.02 -1.70
CA GLY A 85 -14.56 -18.76 -3.14
C GLY A 85 -13.43 -19.44 -3.92
N LYS A 86 -13.06 -18.85 -5.06
CA LYS A 86 -12.05 -19.39 -5.99
C LYS A 86 -10.64 -19.00 -5.59
N LEU A 87 -10.46 -17.91 -4.86
CA LEU A 87 -9.16 -17.40 -4.47
C LEU A 87 -8.45 -18.38 -3.53
N ARG A 88 -7.14 -18.47 -3.68
CA ARG A 88 -6.25 -19.22 -2.79
C ARG A 88 -5.03 -18.35 -2.49
N PRO A 89 -4.43 -18.47 -1.30
CA PRO A 89 -3.16 -17.84 -1.03
C PRO A 89 -2.06 -18.50 -1.88
N HIS A 90 -1.07 -17.72 -2.29
CA HIS A 90 0.06 -18.16 -3.11
C HIS A 90 1.38 -17.99 -2.36
N TYR A 91 1.73 -19.01 -1.58
CA TYR A 91 2.94 -19.09 -0.75
C TYR A 91 4.12 -19.77 -1.47
N PRO A 92 5.36 -19.62 -0.96
CA PRO A 92 5.75 -18.84 0.21
C PRO A 92 5.75 -17.33 -0.06
N LEU A 93 5.44 -16.54 0.98
CA LEU A 93 5.66 -15.09 0.94
C LEU A 93 7.16 -14.81 0.97
N MET A 94 7.61 -13.76 0.29
CA MET A 94 8.96 -13.26 0.50
C MET A 94 9.12 -12.75 1.94
N PRO A 95 10.33 -12.86 2.52
CA PRO A 95 10.63 -12.34 3.85
C PRO A 95 10.22 -10.88 4.01
N MET A 96 9.87 -10.50 5.24
CA MET A 96 9.49 -9.13 5.59
C MET A 96 10.57 -8.14 5.13
N ARG A 97 10.15 -7.08 4.43
CA ARG A 97 11.08 -6.12 3.81
C ARG A 97 11.62 -5.15 4.88
N PRO A 98 12.94 -4.92 4.94
CA PRO A 98 13.51 -4.01 5.93
C PRO A 98 13.22 -2.55 5.56
N VAL A 99 12.90 -1.73 6.57
CA VAL A 99 12.81 -0.28 6.43
C VAL A 99 14.12 0.35 6.92
N PRO A 100 14.78 1.24 6.14
CA PRO A 100 16.02 1.88 6.57
C PRO A 100 15.89 2.63 7.89
N SER A 101 16.93 2.57 8.73
CA SER A 101 16.92 3.11 10.10
C SER A 101 16.77 4.63 10.20
N TYR A 102 16.97 5.38 9.10
CA TYR A 102 16.73 6.83 9.07
C TYR A 102 15.25 7.20 8.95
N ILE A 103 14.38 6.24 8.63
CA ILE A 103 12.94 6.43 8.59
C ILE A 103 12.39 6.37 10.02
N GLN A 104 11.62 7.38 10.42
CA GLN A 104 10.93 7.37 11.71
C GLN A 104 9.92 6.21 11.77
N ARG A 105 9.92 5.46 12.86
CA ARG A 105 9.11 4.26 13.05
C ARG A 105 7.97 4.54 14.06
N PRO A 106 6.76 4.00 13.86
CA PRO A 106 5.74 3.97 14.90
C PRO A 106 6.12 2.99 16.02
N ASP A 107 5.45 3.07 17.17
CA ASP A 107 5.82 2.30 18.39
C ASP A 107 5.76 0.79 18.19
N TYR A 108 4.80 0.31 17.40
CA TYR A 108 4.61 -1.12 17.13
C TYR A 108 5.66 -1.71 16.18
N ALA A 109 6.38 -0.89 15.41
CA ALA A 109 7.27 -1.38 14.35
C ALA A 109 8.39 -2.30 14.90
N ASP A 110 8.82 -2.06 16.13
CA ASP A 110 9.88 -2.82 16.81
C ASP A 110 9.34 -3.67 17.99
N HIS A 111 8.02 -3.67 18.21
CA HIS A 111 7.40 -4.54 19.20
C HIS A 111 7.39 -6.00 18.69
N PRO A 112 7.75 -7.01 19.51
CA PRO A 112 7.88 -8.40 19.07
C PRO A 112 6.58 -9.04 18.57
N LEU A 113 5.44 -8.51 19.02
CA LEU A 113 4.09 -8.89 18.56
C LEU A 113 3.40 -7.80 17.73
N GLY A 114 4.13 -6.75 17.33
CA GLY A 114 3.57 -5.65 16.56
C GLY A 114 2.48 -4.85 17.30
N MET A 115 2.47 -4.88 18.64
CA MET A 115 1.42 -4.21 19.41
C MET A 115 1.74 -2.73 19.56
N SER A 116 0.76 -1.86 19.31
CA SER A 116 0.88 -0.43 19.59
C SER A 116 0.52 -0.14 21.04
N GLU A 117 1.52 0.18 21.87
CA GLU A 117 1.29 0.52 23.28
C GLU A 117 0.50 1.82 23.43
N SER A 118 0.72 2.79 22.53
CA SER A 118 0.02 4.07 22.53
C SER A 118 -1.48 3.91 22.22
N GLU A 119 -1.85 3.00 21.31
CA GLU A 119 -3.24 2.64 21.07
C GLU A 119 -3.85 1.84 22.24
N GLN A 120 -3.09 0.87 22.78
CA GLN A 120 -3.55 0.06 23.92
C GLN A 120 -3.86 0.90 25.15
N THR A 121 -3.07 1.96 25.40
CA THR A 121 -3.29 2.90 26.50
C THR A 121 -4.63 3.63 26.40
N LEU A 122 -5.14 3.83 25.18
CA LEU A 122 -6.40 4.50 24.91
C LEU A 122 -7.54 3.53 24.57
N LYS A 123 -7.30 2.21 24.64
CA LYS A 123 -8.30 1.20 24.33
C LYS A 123 -9.56 1.36 25.19
N GLY A 124 -10.72 1.39 24.55
CA GLY A 124 -12.02 1.54 25.21
C GLY A 124 -12.44 2.99 25.50
N THR A 125 -11.58 3.98 25.23
CA THR A 125 -12.01 5.38 25.25
C THR A 125 -12.93 5.68 24.07
N SER A 126 -13.91 6.55 24.30
CA SER A 126 -14.71 7.17 23.23
C SER A 126 -14.38 8.66 23.04
N GLN A 127 -13.35 9.15 23.74
CA GLN A 127 -12.88 10.52 23.60
C GLN A 127 -12.15 10.68 22.28
N ILE A 128 -12.65 11.58 21.44
CA ILE A 128 -12.10 11.89 20.13
C ILE A 128 -11.16 13.10 20.26
N LYS A 129 -9.96 13.01 19.69
CA LYS A 129 -9.01 14.12 19.68
C LYS A 129 -9.50 15.25 18.78
N ILE A 130 -9.45 16.47 19.30
CA ILE A 130 -9.50 17.69 18.47
C ILE A 130 -8.06 18.03 18.12
N LEU A 131 -7.74 18.00 16.83
CA LEU A 131 -6.41 18.27 16.32
C LEU A 131 -6.06 19.75 16.49
N SER A 132 -4.82 20.02 16.88
CA SER A 132 -4.23 21.37 16.82
C SER A 132 -3.87 21.75 15.38
N SER A 133 -3.53 23.01 15.13
CA SER A 133 -3.08 23.46 13.80
C SER A 133 -1.83 22.70 13.33
N GLU A 134 -0.91 22.37 14.23
CA GLU A 134 0.28 21.54 13.93
C GLU A 134 -0.12 20.11 13.54
N ASP A 135 -1.03 19.50 14.30
CA ASP A 135 -1.53 18.16 13.99
C ASP A 135 -2.20 18.13 12.60
N ILE A 136 -2.99 19.17 12.27
CA ILE A 136 -3.68 19.29 10.97
C ILE A 136 -2.68 19.37 9.81
N GLU A 137 -1.62 20.17 9.93
CA GLU A 137 -0.60 20.25 8.88
C GLU A 137 0.17 18.93 8.72
N GLY A 138 0.46 18.25 9.84
CA GLY A 138 1.02 16.89 9.83
C GLY A 138 0.13 15.91 9.05
N MET A 139 -1.18 15.92 9.34
CA MET A 139 -2.17 15.10 8.66
C MET A 139 -2.27 15.42 7.16
N ARG A 140 -2.32 16.70 6.79
CA ARG A 140 -2.35 17.13 5.37
C ARG A 140 -1.14 16.62 4.59
N VAL A 141 0.06 16.71 5.18
CA VAL A 141 1.28 16.23 4.55
C VAL A 141 1.26 14.71 4.39
N VAL A 142 1.00 13.95 5.46
CA VAL A 142 1.05 12.49 5.40
C VAL A 142 -0.04 11.91 4.49
N CYS A 143 -1.25 12.47 4.50
CA CYS A 143 -2.35 12.04 3.63
C CYS A 143 -2.05 12.29 2.14
N ARG A 144 -1.42 13.43 1.80
CA ARG A 144 -0.97 13.67 0.42
C ARG A 144 0.08 12.64 0.01
N LEU A 145 1.04 12.33 0.88
CA LEU A 145 2.07 11.32 0.59
C LEU A 145 1.45 9.91 0.43
N ALA A 146 0.45 9.56 1.24
CA ALA A 146 -0.30 8.31 1.12
C ALA A 146 -0.98 8.21 -0.25
N ARG A 147 -1.67 9.29 -0.68
CA ARG A 147 -2.26 9.41 -2.02
C ARG A 147 -1.23 9.17 -3.12
N GLU A 148 -0.08 9.84 -3.05
CA GLU A 148 0.97 9.64 -4.05
C GLU A 148 1.50 8.19 -4.09
N VAL A 149 1.44 7.44 -2.98
CA VAL A 149 1.80 6.01 -2.93
C VAL A 149 0.69 5.14 -3.53
N LEU A 150 -0.58 5.41 -3.24
CA LEU A 150 -1.70 4.70 -3.88
C LEU A 150 -1.68 4.90 -5.40
N ASP A 151 -1.36 6.11 -5.88
CA ASP A 151 -1.25 6.39 -7.31
C ASP A 151 -0.09 5.62 -7.96
N VAL A 152 0.98 5.29 -7.22
CA VAL A 152 2.02 4.35 -7.68
C VAL A 152 1.47 2.93 -7.81
N ALA A 153 0.73 2.44 -6.81
CA ALA A 153 0.10 1.12 -6.88
C ALA A 153 -0.88 1.01 -8.06
N ALA A 154 -1.68 2.05 -8.29
CA ALA A 154 -2.65 2.11 -9.39
C ALA A 154 -2.01 1.87 -10.76
N MET A 155 -0.81 2.41 -11.02
CA MET A 155 -0.07 2.21 -12.28
C MET A 155 0.39 0.77 -12.52
N MET A 156 0.38 -0.07 -11.48
CA MET A 156 0.83 -1.46 -11.56
C MET A 156 -0.31 -2.45 -11.74
N VAL A 157 -1.57 -2.04 -11.50
CA VAL A 157 -2.73 -2.92 -11.61
C VAL A 157 -2.96 -3.29 -13.08
N LYS A 158 -2.56 -4.50 -13.46
CA LYS A 158 -2.78 -5.10 -14.77
C LYS A 158 -2.65 -6.62 -14.69
N PRO A 159 -3.21 -7.38 -15.64
CA PRO A 159 -3.08 -8.83 -15.68
C PRO A 159 -1.62 -9.28 -15.62
N GLY A 160 -1.37 -10.36 -14.88
CA GLY A 160 -0.06 -10.99 -14.74
C GLY A 160 0.83 -10.41 -13.64
N VAL A 161 0.57 -9.19 -13.14
CA VAL A 161 1.32 -8.63 -12.00
C VAL A 161 0.90 -9.32 -10.70
N THR A 162 1.84 -9.63 -9.82
CA THR A 162 1.50 -10.19 -8.50
C THR A 162 1.17 -9.10 -7.48
N THR A 163 0.37 -9.43 -6.49
CA THR A 163 0.11 -8.50 -5.37
C THR A 163 1.39 -8.21 -4.58
N GLU A 164 2.32 -9.16 -4.46
CA GLU A 164 3.64 -8.94 -3.87
C GLU A 164 4.55 -8.00 -4.69
N GLU A 165 4.41 -7.95 -6.01
CA GLU A 165 5.07 -6.95 -6.86
C GLU A 165 4.52 -5.54 -6.59
N ILE A 166 3.20 -5.41 -6.40
CA ILE A 166 2.54 -4.15 -6.01
C ILE A 166 3.02 -3.71 -4.63
N ASP A 167 3.00 -4.60 -3.63
CA ASP A 167 3.53 -4.33 -2.28
C ASP A 167 4.98 -3.85 -2.30
N HIS A 168 5.82 -4.47 -3.13
CA HIS A 168 7.21 -4.07 -3.24
C HIS A 168 7.35 -2.62 -3.72
N ALA A 169 6.61 -2.23 -4.75
CA ALA A 169 6.65 -0.86 -5.25
C ALA A 169 6.07 0.13 -4.23
N VAL A 170 4.99 -0.24 -3.53
CA VAL A 170 4.42 0.54 -2.42
C VAL A 170 5.46 0.75 -1.32
N HIS A 171 6.14 -0.32 -0.88
CA HIS A 171 7.18 -0.27 0.13
C HIS A 171 8.31 0.71 -0.25
N LEU A 172 8.82 0.61 -1.48
CA LEU A 172 9.84 1.50 -2.01
C LEU A 172 9.33 2.95 -2.14
N ALA A 173 8.07 3.14 -2.55
CA ALA A 173 7.45 4.44 -2.69
C ALA A 173 7.27 5.15 -1.33
N CYS A 174 6.97 4.41 -0.27
CA CYS A 174 6.96 4.90 1.11
C CYS A 174 8.36 5.36 1.53
N ILE A 175 9.38 4.51 1.36
CA ILE A 175 10.77 4.82 1.74
C ILE A 175 11.30 6.04 0.97
N ALA A 176 11.04 6.11 -0.34
CA ALA A 176 11.45 7.23 -1.18
C ALA A 176 10.85 8.57 -0.71
N ARG A 177 9.68 8.51 -0.05
CA ARG A 177 9.00 9.66 0.56
C ARG A 177 9.41 9.91 2.00
N ASN A 178 10.37 9.17 2.54
CA ASN A 178 10.76 9.19 3.96
C ASN A 178 9.60 8.82 4.91
N CYS A 179 8.76 7.88 4.49
CA CYS A 179 7.63 7.38 5.27
C CYS A 179 7.83 5.91 5.65
N TYR A 180 7.27 5.53 6.79
CA TYR A 180 7.14 4.13 7.17
C TYR A 180 5.79 3.59 6.64
N PRO A 181 5.73 2.43 5.95
CA PRO A 181 4.46 1.82 5.56
C PRO A 181 3.73 1.29 6.80
N SER A 182 2.67 1.96 7.24
CA SER A 182 2.06 1.69 8.55
C SER A 182 1.60 0.25 8.75
N PRO A 183 1.06 -0.49 7.76
CA PRO A 183 0.67 -1.88 7.96
C PRO A 183 1.84 -2.80 8.35
N LEU A 184 3.08 -2.47 7.97
CA LEU A 184 4.22 -3.34 8.20
C LEU A 184 4.48 -3.57 9.68
N ASN A 185 4.42 -4.83 10.10
CA ASN A 185 4.54 -5.30 11.49
C ASN A 185 3.44 -4.79 12.44
N TYR A 186 2.36 -4.15 11.95
CA TYR A 186 1.22 -3.80 12.79
C TYR A 186 0.47 -5.08 13.18
N TYR A 187 0.46 -5.42 14.47
CA TYR A 187 0.06 -6.72 15.02
C TYR A 187 0.67 -7.93 14.28
N ASN A 188 1.92 -7.80 13.83
CA ASN A 188 2.66 -8.76 12.99
C ASN A 188 2.11 -8.95 11.56
N PHE A 189 1.34 -7.99 11.02
CA PHE A 189 1.01 -8.01 9.59
C PHE A 189 2.30 -7.99 8.73
N PRO A 190 2.45 -8.90 7.75
CA PRO A 190 3.77 -9.21 7.19
C PRO A 190 4.21 -8.31 6.02
N LYS A 191 3.33 -7.43 5.52
CA LYS A 191 3.51 -6.65 4.28
C LYS A 191 3.27 -5.15 4.50
N SER A 192 3.52 -4.34 3.48
CA SER A 192 3.52 -2.88 3.54
C SER A 192 2.20 -2.23 3.12
N CYS A 193 1.31 -3.01 2.52
CA CYS A 193 -0.06 -2.65 2.17
C CYS A 193 -0.96 -3.90 2.20
N CYS A 194 -2.27 -3.70 2.11
CA CYS A 194 -3.22 -4.78 1.88
C CYS A 194 -3.60 -4.82 0.40
N THR A 195 -3.80 -6.02 -0.15
CA THR A 195 -4.29 -6.23 -1.53
C THR A 195 -5.43 -7.24 -1.51
N SER A 196 -6.66 -6.74 -1.67
CA SER A 196 -7.88 -7.53 -1.47
C SER A 196 -8.56 -7.80 -2.80
N VAL A 197 -8.40 -9.02 -3.31
CA VAL A 197 -8.91 -9.43 -4.63
C VAL A 197 -10.28 -10.11 -4.49
N ASN A 198 -11.23 -9.73 -5.34
CA ASN A 198 -12.54 -10.39 -5.51
C ASN A 198 -13.32 -10.61 -4.20
N GLU A 199 -13.40 -11.85 -3.68
CA GLU A 199 -14.13 -12.18 -2.46
C GLU A 199 -13.44 -11.74 -1.16
N VAL A 200 -12.19 -11.27 -1.24
CA VAL A 200 -11.50 -10.67 -0.09
C VAL A 200 -12.11 -9.30 0.19
N ILE A 201 -12.64 -9.15 1.38
CA ILE A 201 -13.27 -7.94 1.91
C ILE A 201 -12.22 -6.88 2.22
N CYS A 202 -11.22 -7.25 3.03
CA CYS A 202 -10.13 -6.37 3.45
C CYS A 202 -8.94 -7.22 3.96
N HIS A 203 -7.82 -6.55 4.21
CA HIS A 203 -6.61 -7.14 4.81
C HIS A 203 -6.00 -8.34 4.06
N GLY A 204 -6.25 -8.46 2.75
CA GLY A 204 -5.58 -9.47 1.93
C GLY A 204 -4.07 -9.26 1.96
N ILE A 205 -3.32 -10.31 2.31
CA ILE A 205 -1.85 -10.26 2.38
C ILE A 205 -1.28 -10.34 0.95
N PRO A 206 -0.46 -9.36 0.50
CA PRO A 206 0.27 -9.44 -0.76
C PRO A 206 1.09 -10.74 -0.90
N ASP A 207 0.90 -11.46 -2.00
CA ASP A 207 1.46 -12.80 -2.22
C ASP A 207 1.85 -13.02 -3.71
N ARG A 208 2.19 -14.26 -4.06
CA ARG A 208 2.66 -14.61 -5.42
C ARG A 208 1.53 -14.75 -6.44
N ARG A 209 0.26 -14.50 -6.07
CA ARG A 209 -0.87 -14.62 -7.00
C ARG A 209 -0.77 -13.54 -8.04
N ARG A 210 -0.74 -13.94 -9.32
CA ARG A 210 -0.89 -13.01 -10.45
C ARG A 210 -2.34 -12.56 -10.56
N LEU A 211 -2.56 -11.25 -10.68
CA LEU A 211 -3.85 -10.68 -11.04
C LEU A 211 -4.31 -11.22 -12.40
N GLN A 212 -5.60 -11.51 -12.51
CA GLN A 212 -6.22 -12.08 -13.71
C GLN A 212 -7.12 -11.04 -14.37
N GLU A 213 -7.21 -11.08 -15.71
CA GLU A 213 -8.22 -10.30 -16.45
C GLU A 213 -9.61 -10.55 -15.86
N GLY A 214 -10.35 -9.48 -15.56
CA GLY A 214 -11.67 -9.55 -14.96
C GLY A 214 -11.70 -9.57 -13.43
N ASP A 215 -10.55 -9.61 -12.76
CA ASP A 215 -10.47 -9.38 -11.31
C ASP A 215 -10.85 -7.93 -10.97
N ILE A 216 -11.40 -7.75 -9.77
CA ILE A 216 -11.31 -6.47 -9.05
C ILE A 216 -10.31 -6.62 -7.90
N VAL A 217 -9.51 -5.59 -7.65
CA VAL A 217 -8.54 -5.58 -6.55
C VAL A 217 -8.56 -4.25 -5.83
N ASN A 218 -8.76 -4.28 -4.52
CA ASN A 218 -8.51 -3.14 -3.66
C ASN A 218 -7.03 -3.12 -3.23
N VAL A 219 -6.42 -1.92 -3.23
CA VAL A 219 -5.11 -1.70 -2.60
C VAL A 219 -5.28 -0.66 -1.50
N ASP A 220 -4.91 -1.04 -0.29
CA ASP A 220 -5.06 -0.24 0.92
C ASP A 220 -3.71 0.27 1.42
N ILE A 221 -3.61 1.61 1.56
CA ILE A 221 -2.37 2.33 1.75
C ILE A 221 -2.47 3.21 2.99
N THR A 222 -1.67 2.86 3.99
CA THR A 222 -1.40 3.75 5.11
C THR A 222 0.10 4.05 5.21
N VAL A 223 0.44 5.33 5.35
CA VAL A 223 1.84 5.75 5.54
C VAL A 223 1.99 6.55 6.83
N TYR A 224 3.14 6.43 7.47
CA TYR A 224 3.50 7.14 8.69
C TYR A 224 4.63 8.13 8.45
N ARG A 225 4.43 9.38 8.85
CA ARG A 225 5.42 10.45 8.72
C ARG A 225 5.31 11.45 9.87
N ASN A 226 6.46 11.81 10.45
CA ASN A 226 6.56 12.87 11.47
C ASN A 226 5.57 12.69 12.62
N GLY A 227 5.28 11.45 13.03
CA GLY A 227 4.33 11.17 14.10
C GLY A 227 2.87 11.07 13.69
N TYR A 228 2.51 11.04 12.40
CA TYR A 228 1.13 10.94 11.92
C TYR A 228 0.96 9.83 10.89
N HIS A 229 -0.21 9.22 10.86
CA HIS A 229 -0.65 8.25 9.85
C HIS A 229 -1.62 8.92 8.85
N GLY A 230 -1.58 8.51 7.59
CA GLY A 230 -2.57 8.92 6.58
C GLY A 230 -3.00 7.72 5.74
N ASP A 231 -4.31 7.60 5.53
CA ASP A 231 -4.94 6.34 5.10
C ASP A 231 -5.97 6.53 3.98
N LEU A 232 -5.91 5.61 3.02
CA LEU A 232 -6.81 5.54 1.87
C LEU A 232 -6.69 4.22 1.12
N ASN A 233 -7.77 3.86 0.44
CA ASN A 233 -7.80 2.74 -0.47
C ASN A 233 -8.74 3.00 -1.66
N GLU A 234 -8.48 2.31 -2.77
CA GLU A 234 -9.35 2.27 -3.94
C GLU A 234 -9.43 0.84 -4.48
N THR A 235 -10.61 0.48 -5.01
CA THR A 235 -10.76 -0.73 -5.82
C THR A 235 -10.52 -0.41 -7.30
N PHE A 236 -9.70 -1.23 -7.95
CA PHE A 236 -9.29 -1.12 -9.34
C PHE A 236 -9.84 -2.28 -10.17
N TYR A 237 -10.07 -2.04 -11.46
CA TYR A 237 -10.29 -3.10 -12.44
C TYR A 237 -8.96 -3.66 -12.94
N VAL A 238 -8.89 -4.98 -13.14
CA VAL A 238 -7.77 -5.66 -13.79
C VAL A 238 -8.18 -5.99 -15.23
N GLY A 239 -7.81 -5.13 -16.17
CA GLY A 239 -8.29 -5.25 -17.55
C GLY A 239 -9.80 -5.01 -17.66
N GLU A 240 -10.46 -5.71 -18.58
CA GLU A 240 -11.91 -5.66 -18.76
C GLU A 240 -12.63 -6.51 -17.71
N VAL A 241 -13.62 -5.91 -17.05
CA VAL A 241 -14.44 -6.56 -16.01
C VAL A 241 -15.90 -6.66 -16.44
N ASP A 242 -16.64 -7.61 -15.86
CA ASP A 242 -18.07 -7.75 -16.11
C ASP A 242 -18.91 -6.60 -15.51
N GLU A 243 -20.15 -6.46 -15.98
CA GLU A 243 -21.06 -5.41 -15.52
C GLU A 243 -21.42 -5.51 -14.02
N GLY A 244 -21.33 -6.70 -13.43
CA GLY A 244 -21.52 -6.88 -11.99
C GLY A 244 -20.40 -6.22 -11.18
N ALA A 245 -19.14 -6.44 -11.58
CA ALA A 245 -17.97 -5.78 -11.01
C ALA A 245 -18.07 -4.26 -11.17
N LYS A 246 -18.43 -3.78 -12.37
CA LYS A 246 -18.59 -2.32 -12.61
C LYS A 246 -19.63 -1.70 -11.68
N ARG A 247 -20.80 -2.34 -11.56
CA ARG A 247 -21.88 -1.87 -10.68
C ARG A 247 -21.46 -1.89 -9.21
N LEU A 248 -20.77 -2.94 -8.77
CA LEU A 248 -20.29 -3.06 -7.39
C LEU A 248 -19.32 -1.92 -7.04
N VAL A 249 -18.24 -1.79 -7.82
CA VAL A 249 -17.18 -0.79 -7.57
C VAL A 249 -17.74 0.64 -7.63
N GLN A 250 -18.57 0.94 -8.64
CA GLN A 250 -19.23 2.24 -8.75
C GLN A 250 -20.12 2.53 -7.53
N THR A 251 -20.95 1.56 -7.12
CA THR A 251 -21.88 1.76 -5.99
C THR A 251 -21.11 1.94 -4.68
N THR A 252 -20.02 1.22 -4.47
CA THR A 252 -19.16 1.37 -3.29
C THR A 252 -18.56 2.78 -3.22
N TYR A 253 -18.04 3.30 -4.34
CA TYR A 253 -17.54 4.66 -4.41
C TYR A 253 -18.63 5.70 -4.11
N GLU A 254 -19.82 5.52 -4.68
CA GLU A 254 -20.97 6.41 -4.41
C GLU A 254 -21.41 6.36 -2.94
N CYS A 255 -21.40 5.18 -2.30
CA CYS A 255 -21.66 5.02 -0.88
C CYS A 255 -20.70 5.86 -0.02
N LEU A 256 -19.39 5.79 -0.33
CA LEU A 256 -18.37 6.59 0.34
C LEU A 256 -18.66 8.09 0.16
N MET A 257 -18.81 8.54 -1.09
CA MET A 257 -18.96 9.96 -1.39
C MET A 257 -20.24 10.56 -0.79
N GLN A 258 -21.37 9.85 -0.84
CA GLN A 258 -22.61 10.29 -0.18
C GLN A 258 -22.47 10.42 1.33
N ALA A 259 -21.69 9.54 1.97
CA ALA A 259 -21.39 9.65 3.40
C ALA A 259 -20.49 10.86 3.70
N ILE A 260 -19.48 11.10 2.87
CA ILE A 260 -18.58 12.27 2.97
C ILE A 260 -19.37 13.58 2.86
N ASP A 261 -20.31 13.68 1.92
CA ASP A 261 -21.14 14.87 1.71
C ASP A 261 -21.98 15.25 2.95
N ALA A 262 -22.24 14.30 3.84
CA ALA A 262 -22.94 14.53 5.10
C ALA A 262 -22.02 14.96 6.26
N VAL A 263 -20.70 14.90 6.10
CA VAL A 263 -19.73 15.20 7.17
C VAL A 263 -19.66 16.71 7.41
N LYS A 264 -20.12 17.13 8.59
CA LYS A 264 -20.01 18.50 9.11
C LYS A 264 -20.22 18.53 10.63
N PRO A 265 -19.86 19.61 11.33
CA PRO A 265 -20.10 19.73 12.77
C PRO A 265 -21.56 19.47 13.17
N GLY A 266 -21.74 18.75 14.27
CA GLY A 266 -23.07 18.43 14.82
C GLY A 266 -23.69 17.14 14.29
N VAL A 267 -23.17 16.56 13.21
CA VAL A 267 -23.61 15.25 12.71
C VAL A 267 -23.08 14.13 13.61
N ARG A 268 -23.91 13.11 13.87
CA ARG A 268 -23.50 11.94 14.67
C ARG A 268 -22.79 10.92 13.78
N TYR A 269 -21.68 10.35 14.25
CA TYR A 269 -20.94 9.31 13.49
C TYR A 269 -21.83 8.15 13.05
N ARG A 270 -22.77 7.72 13.90
CA ARG A 270 -23.72 6.64 13.58
C ARG A 270 -24.59 6.88 12.35
N GLU A 271 -24.75 8.13 11.91
CA GLU A 271 -25.59 8.48 10.76
C GLU A 271 -24.98 8.01 9.44
N LEU A 272 -23.65 7.97 9.34
CA LEU A 272 -22.96 7.62 8.10
C LEU A 272 -23.34 6.22 7.60
N GLY A 273 -23.48 5.25 8.51
CA GLY A 273 -23.92 3.92 8.16
C GLY A 273 -25.38 3.84 7.66
N ASN A 274 -26.26 4.77 8.05
CA ASN A 274 -27.61 4.83 7.49
C ASN A 274 -27.58 5.26 6.01
N ILE A 275 -26.73 6.24 5.68
CA ILE A 275 -26.56 6.76 4.32
C ILE A 275 -25.98 5.67 3.42
N ILE A 276 -24.86 5.07 3.85
CA ILE A 276 -24.15 4.03 3.11
C ILE A 276 -25.06 2.83 2.83
N GLN A 277 -25.67 2.26 3.89
CA GLN A 277 -26.48 1.06 3.71
C GLN A 277 -27.72 1.33 2.86
N LYS A 278 -28.32 2.52 2.93
CA LYS A 278 -29.46 2.88 2.07
C LYS A 278 -29.08 2.81 0.59
N HIS A 279 -27.94 3.38 0.21
CA HIS A 279 -27.48 3.39 -1.20
C HIS A 279 -27.06 2.00 -1.67
N ALA A 280 -26.32 1.25 -0.85
CA ALA A 280 -25.92 -0.12 -1.17
C ALA A 280 -27.14 -1.04 -1.38
N GLN A 281 -28.11 -1.00 -0.46
CA GLN A 281 -29.30 -1.85 -0.54
C GLN A 281 -30.22 -1.49 -1.71
N ALA A 282 -30.33 -0.20 -2.06
CA ALA A 282 -31.09 0.22 -3.23
C ALA A 282 -30.52 -0.36 -4.55
N ASN A 283 -29.23 -0.70 -4.56
CA ASN A 283 -28.54 -1.32 -5.69
C ASN A 283 -28.42 -2.85 -5.58
N GLY A 284 -29.02 -3.47 -4.56
CA GLY A 284 -29.02 -4.92 -4.36
C GLY A 284 -27.76 -5.47 -3.68
N PHE A 285 -26.97 -4.63 -3.03
CA PHE A 285 -25.75 -5.02 -2.32
C PHE A 285 -25.93 -5.01 -0.79
N SER A 286 -24.99 -5.63 -0.09
CA SER A 286 -24.94 -5.66 1.38
C SER A 286 -23.70 -4.94 1.93
N VAL A 287 -23.72 -4.63 3.23
CA VAL A 287 -22.65 -3.87 3.90
C VAL A 287 -22.04 -4.71 5.00
N VAL A 288 -20.72 -4.90 4.95
CA VAL A 288 -19.93 -5.62 5.97
C VAL A 288 -20.11 -4.97 7.35
N ARG A 289 -20.06 -5.78 8.41
CA ARG A 289 -20.34 -5.33 9.78
C ARG A 289 -19.20 -5.49 10.77
N SER A 290 -18.21 -6.33 10.45
CA SER A 290 -17.10 -6.67 11.34
C SER A 290 -15.99 -5.62 11.34
N TYR A 291 -15.95 -4.77 10.32
CA TYR A 291 -14.96 -3.70 10.13
C TYR A 291 -15.65 -2.34 10.03
N CYS A 292 -14.94 -1.27 10.41
CA CYS A 292 -15.48 0.08 10.49
C CYS A 292 -14.38 1.11 10.24
N GLY A 293 -14.77 2.31 9.81
CA GLY A 293 -13.87 3.46 9.83
C GLY A 293 -13.39 3.78 11.24
N HIS A 294 -12.31 4.53 11.35
CA HIS A 294 -11.65 4.80 12.61
C HIS A 294 -11.13 6.24 12.71
N GLY A 295 -10.91 6.71 13.93
CA GLY A 295 -10.08 7.89 14.16
C GLY A 295 -8.65 7.58 13.75
N ILE A 296 -7.99 8.55 13.13
CA ILE A 296 -6.61 8.43 12.67
C ILE A 296 -5.87 9.75 12.86
N HIS A 297 -4.66 9.67 13.42
CA HIS A 297 -3.74 10.80 13.57
C HIS A 297 -2.35 10.30 13.98
N LYS A 298 -1.90 10.63 15.19
CA LYS A 298 -0.74 10.02 15.84
C LYS A 298 -0.88 8.52 16.14
N LEU A 299 -2.11 8.02 16.11
CA LEU A 299 -2.43 6.61 16.24
C LEU A 299 -2.95 6.14 14.88
N PHE A 300 -2.69 4.89 14.53
CA PHE A 300 -3.20 4.29 13.31
C PHE A 300 -4.72 4.12 13.47
N HIS A 301 -5.16 3.44 14.53
CA HIS A 301 -6.57 3.22 14.83
C HIS A 301 -6.95 3.74 16.22
N THR A 302 -7.92 4.64 16.28
CA THR A 302 -8.45 5.16 17.56
C THR A 302 -9.91 5.62 17.44
N ALA A 303 -10.46 6.24 18.49
CA ALA A 303 -11.81 6.77 18.46
C ALA A 303 -11.94 7.92 17.43
N PRO A 304 -13.06 8.00 16.68
CA PRO A 304 -14.26 7.17 16.80
C PRO A 304 -14.22 5.90 15.95
N ASN A 305 -14.93 4.86 16.37
CA ASN A 305 -15.33 3.78 15.46
C ASN A 305 -16.54 4.25 14.63
N VAL A 306 -16.49 4.04 13.31
CA VAL A 306 -17.48 4.53 12.33
C VAL A 306 -18.05 3.36 11.52
N PRO A 307 -19.07 2.65 12.03
CA PRO A 307 -19.68 1.54 11.30
C PRO A 307 -20.43 1.99 10.05
N HIS A 308 -20.32 1.20 8.99
CA HIS A 308 -20.90 1.50 7.68
C HIS A 308 -22.35 1.02 7.49
N TYR A 309 -22.90 0.28 8.48
CA TYR A 309 -24.27 -0.25 8.44
C TYR A 309 -25.25 0.62 9.23
N ALA A 310 -26.52 0.58 8.83
CA ALA A 310 -27.62 1.34 9.42
C ALA A 310 -27.96 0.88 10.84
N LYS A 311 -28.52 1.79 11.64
CA LYS A 311 -28.92 1.55 13.05
C LYS A 311 -27.78 1.04 13.94
N ASN A 312 -26.54 1.35 13.59
CA ASN A 312 -25.39 1.11 14.46
C ASN A 312 -25.46 2.01 15.72
N LYS A 313 -24.62 1.69 16.71
CA LYS A 313 -24.59 2.35 18.02
C LYS A 313 -23.33 3.20 18.22
N ALA A 314 -22.71 3.68 17.14
CA ALA A 314 -21.49 4.49 17.25
C ALA A 314 -21.70 5.72 18.14
N VAL A 315 -20.68 6.01 18.93
CA VAL A 315 -20.66 7.09 19.91
C VAL A 315 -19.99 8.32 19.29
N GLY A 316 -20.47 9.50 19.63
CA GLY A 316 -19.83 10.76 19.29
C GLY A 316 -20.60 11.62 18.28
N VAL A 317 -20.20 12.88 18.24
CA VAL A 317 -20.70 13.92 17.36
C VAL A 317 -19.49 14.59 16.72
N MET A 318 -19.54 14.80 15.41
CA MET A 318 -18.47 15.46 14.65
C MET A 318 -18.28 16.89 15.14
N LYS A 319 -17.02 17.30 15.29
CA LYS A 319 -16.61 18.66 15.65
C LYS A 319 -15.42 19.07 14.77
N PRO A 320 -15.23 20.38 14.51
CA PRO A 320 -14.05 20.87 13.81
C PRO A 320 -12.78 20.33 14.46
N GLY A 321 -11.83 19.89 13.62
CA GLY A 321 -10.57 19.30 14.07
C GLY A 321 -10.63 17.80 14.38
N HIS A 322 -11.76 17.11 14.23
CA HIS A 322 -11.76 15.65 14.23
C HIS A 322 -11.19 15.10 12.91
N ALA A 323 -10.29 14.12 12.99
CA ALA A 323 -9.77 13.39 11.83
C ALA A 323 -10.13 11.89 11.94
N PHE A 324 -10.72 11.33 10.89
CA PHE A 324 -11.21 9.95 10.86
C PHE A 324 -11.40 9.43 9.42
N THR A 325 -11.54 8.12 9.25
CA THR A 325 -11.77 7.45 7.98
C THR A 325 -13.24 7.09 7.77
N ILE A 326 -13.66 7.05 6.51
CA ILE A 326 -14.88 6.35 6.07
C ILE A 326 -14.43 5.37 4.99
N GLU A 327 -14.71 4.08 5.16
CA GLU A 327 -14.08 3.00 4.39
C GLU A 327 -15.04 1.84 4.04
N PRO A 328 -16.23 2.11 3.45
CA PRO A 328 -17.29 1.12 3.31
C PRO A 328 -16.85 -0.07 2.44
N MET A 329 -16.98 -1.27 3.00
CA MET A 329 -16.85 -2.53 2.29
C MET A 329 -18.24 -3.06 1.93
N ILE A 330 -18.49 -3.20 0.63
CA ILE A 330 -19.79 -3.56 0.07
C ILE A 330 -19.68 -4.88 -0.69
N CYS A 331 -20.62 -5.80 -0.45
CA CYS A 331 -20.59 -7.15 -1.02
C CYS A 331 -21.72 -7.36 -2.03
N GLU A 332 -21.45 -8.13 -3.08
CA GLU A 332 -22.47 -8.61 -4.03
C GLU A 332 -23.50 -9.55 -3.38
N GLY A 333 -23.08 -10.24 -2.33
CA GLY A 333 -23.82 -11.27 -1.63
C GLY A 333 -24.29 -10.88 -0.24
N GLY A 334 -24.19 -11.83 0.68
CA GLY A 334 -24.36 -11.58 2.11
C GLY A 334 -23.24 -10.70 2.70
N TRP A 335 -23.50 -10.10 3.85
CA TRP A 335 -22.55 -9.24 4.56
C TRP A 335 -21.58 -10.03 5.45
N GLN A 336 -21.85 -11.32 5.66
CA GLN A 336 -21.12 -12.14 6.59
C GLN A 336 -19.71 -12.41 6.07
N ASP A 337 -18.75 -12.23 6.96
CA ASP A 337 -17.33 -12.46 6.73
C ASP A 337 -16.81 -13.64 7.56
N GLU A 338 -15.71 -14.22 7.10
CA GLU A 338 -14.85 -15.08 7.91
C GLU A 338 -13.37 -14.79 7.59
N THR A 339 -12.48 -15.09 8.54
CA THR A 339 -11.05 -14.84 8.40
C THR A 339 -10.32 -16.12 8.01
N TRP A 340 -9.41 -16.03 7.04
CA TRP A 340 -8.53 -17.14 6.68
C TRP A 340 -7.61 -17.53 7.85
N PRO A 341 -6.98 -18.72 7.81
CA PRO A 341 -6.07 -19.17 8.85
C PRO A 341 -4.77 -18.34 8.99
N ASP A 342 -4.49 -17.41 8.07
CA ASP A 342 -3.43 -16.40 8.24
C ASP A 342 -3.71 -15.38 9.36
N GLY A 343 -4.97 -15.32 9.84
CA GLY A 343 -5.41 -14.40 10.88
C GLY A 343 -5.72 -12.98 10.41
N TRP A 344 -5.65 -12.70 9.10
CA TRP A 344 -5.77 -11.38 8.51
C TRP A 344 -6.79 -11.31 7.38
N THR A 345 -6.68 -12.17 6.37
CA THR A 345 -7.45 -12.08 5.13
C THR A 345 -8.93 -12.33 5.43
N ALA A 346 -9.75 -11.27 5.37
CA ALA A 346 -11.18 -11.34 5.59
C ALA A 346 -11.89 -11.60 4.26
N VAL A 347 -12.72 -12.64 4.18
CA VAL A 347 -13.44 -13.01 2.95
C VAL A 347 -14.94 -13.07 3.17
N THR A 348 -15.71 -12.84 2.11
CA THR A 348 -17.16 -13.09 2.11
C THR A 348 -17.41 -14.59 2.34
N ARG A 349 -18.39 -14.91 3.19
CA ARG A 349 -18.72 -16.33 3.49
C ARG A 349 -19.37 -17.07 2.34
N ASP A 350 -19.96 -16.34 1.38
CA ASP A 350 -20.59 -16.91 0.19
C ASP A 350 -19.69 -16.89 -1.06
N GLY A 351 -18.45 -16.40 -0.92
CA GLY A 351 -17.45 -16.39 -1.99
C GLY A 351 -17.76 -15.41 -3.13
N LYS A 352 -18.73 -14.50 -2.97
CA LYS A 352 -19.00 -13.43 -3.93
C LYS A 352 -18.08 -12.23 -3.70
N ARG A 353 -18.00 -11.33 -4.69
CA ARG A 353 -17.05 -10.20 -4.64
C ARG A 353 -17.43 -9.16 -3.58
N SER A 354 -16.41 -8.47 -3.09
CA SER A 354 -16.48 -7.28 -2.27
C SER A 354 -15.67 -6.15 -2.91
N ALA A 355 -16.07 -4.90 -2.68
CA ALA A 355 -15.29 -3.73 -3.07
C ALA A 355 -15.24 -2.73 -1.92
N GLN A 356 -14.18 -1.94 -1.87
CA GLN A 356 -13.93 -0.93 -0.84
C GLN A 356 -13.30 0.33 -1.45
N PHE A 357 -13.67 1.48 -0.89
CA PHE A 357 -13.02 2.77 -1.08
C PHE A 357 -12.89 3.46 0.26
N GLU A 358 -11.84 4.27 0.42
CA GLU A 358 -11.60 4.98 1.67
C GLU A 358 -10.99 6.37 1.48
N HIS A 359 -11.40 7.27 2.36
CA HIS A 359 -10.70 8.53 2.59
C HIS A 359 -10.50 8.84 4.07
N THR A 360 -9.33 9.40 4.40
CA THR A 360 -9.11 10.17 5.63
C THR A 360 -9.71 11.58 5.47
N LEU A 361 -10.56 11.96 6.42
CA LEU A 361 -11.31 13.22 6.44
C LEU A 361 -10.92 14.06 7.64
N LEU A 362 -10.92 15.38 7.46
CA LEU A 362 -10.82 16.36 8.55
C LEU A 362 -12.08 17.19 8.61
N VAL A 363 -12.81 17.16 9.73
CA VAL A 363 -13.99 18.00 9.93
C VAL A 363 -13.55 19.47 10.06
N THR A 364 -14.16 20.35 9.27
CA THR A 364 -13.94 21.81 9.31
C THR A 364 -15.15 22.50 9.94
N ASP A 365 -15.15 23.83 10.02
CA ASP A 365 -16.25 24.59 10.62
C ASP A 365 -17.58 24.44 9.87
N THR A 366 -17.55 24.10 8.58
CA THR A 366 -18.75 24.07 7.71
C THR A 366 -18.96 22.75 6.98
N GLY A 367 -17.98 21.84 7.02
CA GLY A 367 -18.02 20.58 6.28
C GLY A 367 -16.84 19.68 6.64
N CYS A 368 -16.15 19.15 5.63
CA CYS A 368 -14.88 18.47 5.79
C CYS A 368 -13.90 18.75 4.65
N ASP A 369 -12.61 18.63 4.96
CA ASP A 369 -11.54 18.49 3.97
C ASP A 369 -11.31 16.99 3.72
N ILE A 370 -11.36 16.56 2.46
CA ILE A 370 -10.90 15.22 2.05
C ILE A 370 -9.36 15.29 1.92
N LEU A 371 -8.65 14.76 2.92
CA LEU A 371 -7.19 14.90 3.01
C LEU A 371 -6.45 14.01 2.02
N THR A 372 -7.01 12.84 1.68
CA THR A 372 -6.43 11.86 0.74
C THR A 372 -7.02 11.94 -0.67
N ARG A 373 -7.66 13.05 -1.02
CA ARG A 373 -8.17 13.29 -2.38
C ARG A 373 -7.05 13.32 -3.41
N ARG A 374 -7.37 13.00 -4.66
CA ARG A 374 -6.51 13.31 -5.80
C ARG A 374 -6.43 14.83 -6.01
N LEU A 375 -5.25 15.33 -6.36
CA LEU A 375 -5.03 16.76 -6.59
C LEU A 375 -5.01 17.13 -8.09
N ASP A 376 -4.70 16.15 -8.93
CA ASP A 376 -4.51 16.25 -10.38
C ASP A 376 -5.71 15.74 -11.18
N SER A 377 -6.68 15.09 -10.51
CA SER A 377 -7.89 14.53 -11.11
C SER A 377 -9.07 14.65 -10.15
N ILE A 378 -10.27 14.79 -10.71
CA ILE A 378 -11.54 14.83 -9.96
C ILE A 378 -12.20 13.45 -9.81
N ARG A 379 -11.63 12.40 -10.42
CA ARG A 379 -12.21 11.04 -10.46
C ARG A 379 -11.25 9.99 -9.89
N PRO A 380 -11.79 8.93 -9.24
CA PRO A 380 -11.00 7.77 -8.82
C PRO A 380 -10.46 7.02 -10.04
N HIS A 381 -9.44 6.19 -9.84
CA HIS A 381 -8.72 5.56 -10.94
C HIS A 381 -9.61 4.68 -11.82
N PHE A 382 -10.53 3.90 -11.27
CA PHE A 382 -11.42 3.02 -12.03
C PHE A 382 -12.31 3.75 -13.06
N MET A 383 -12.54 5.06 -12.88
CA MET A 383 -13.29 5.90 -13.82
C MET A 383 -12.40 6.58 -14.88
N THR A 384 -11.08 6.37 -14.78
CA THR A 384 -10.06 6.96 -15.66
C THR A 384 -9.14 5.91 -16.30
N GLN A 385 -9.24 4.65 -15.88
CA GLN A 385 -8.62 3.51 -16.55
C GLN A 385 -9.17 3.44 -17.98
N CYS A 386 -8.27 3.58 -18.95
CA CYS A 386 -8.57 3.55 -20.39
C CYS A 386 -8.48 2.14 -20.94
#